data_AF-A0A409VIZ0-F1
#
_entry.id   AF-A0A409VIZ0-F1
#
_cell.length_a   1.000
_cell.length_b   1.000
_cell.length_c   1.000
_cell.angle_alpha   90.00
_cell.angle_beta   90.00
_cell.angle_gamma   90.00
#
_symmetry.space_group_name_H-M   'P 1'
#
loop_
_entity.id
_entity.type
_entity.pdbx_description
1 polymer ?
#
loop_
_entity_poly.entity_id
_entity_poly.type
_entity_poly.pdbx_seq_one_letter_code
_entity_poly.pdbx_strand_id
1 'polypeptide(L)'
;VIDAEGNVAYEIAGRWNSQLVAKKVGAGKGQLHPDMSVSGPNSPSVSPEYILLWRNSEKPPGSPFNLTPFAITLNDCPQDTLRPFLCPTDCRLRPDQRAFELGKYELANDLKTQQEEKQRSIRKAREEGRMEPHRPRWFSAETDGDTGERVWSPVRTEEGRLEYWVERERVWREGGGKRWAGVDDIFIEEPEVVKELLGSTNTK
;
A
#
# COMPACT_ATOMS: atom_id res chain seq x y z
N VAL A 1 -27.97 5.57 -2.90
CA VAL A 1 -27.78 6.21 -1.57
C VAL A 1 -29.15 6.44 -0.97
N ILE A 2 -29.36 5.99 0.26
CA ILE A 2 -30.62 6.14 0.99
C ILE A 2 -30.40 7.05 2.21
N ASP A 3 -31.40 7.85 2.58
CA ASP A 3 -31.40 8.64 3.81
C ASP A 3 -31.80 7.80 5.04
N ALA A 4 -31.87 8.43 6.22
CA ALA A 4 -32.19 7.75 7.47
C ALA A 4 -33.64 7.25 7.51
N GLU A 5 -34.53 7.88 6.74
CA GLU A 5 -35.94 7.53 6.58
C GLU A 5 -36.15 6.43 5.52
N GLY A 6 -35.09 6.01 4.82
CA GLY A 6 -35.12 4.95 3.80
C GLY A 6 -35.49 5.43 2.40
N ASN A 7 -35.58 6.75 2.16
CA ASN A 7 -35.84 7.28 0.83
C ASN A 7 -34.56 7.28 -0.02
N VAL A 8 -34.69 6.98 -1.31
CA VAL A 8 -33.56 7.06 -2.23
C VAL A 8 -33.23 8.53 -2.51
N ALA A 9 -32.05 8.98 -2.09
CA ALA A 9 -31.57 10.34 -2.31
C ALA A 9 -30.77 10.48 -3.62
N TYR A 10 -29.93 9.48 -3.93
CA TYR A 10 -29.09 9.46 -5.13
C TYR A 10 -29.00 8.07 -5.76
N GLU A 11 -29.01 8.04 -7.09
CA GLU A 11 -28.65 6.89 -7.90
C GLU A 11 -27.17 7.00 -8.29
N ILE A 12 -26.41 5.91 -8.20
CA ILE A 12 -25.02 5.83 -8.63
C ILE A 12 -24.91 4.71 -9.65
N ALA A 13 -24.32 4.99 -10.80
CA ALA A 13 -24.04 4.00 -11.83
C ALA A 13 -22.65 4.23 -12.43
N GLY A 14 -22.11 3.19 -13.05
CA GLY A 14 -20.81 3.27 -13.69
C GLY A 14 -20.17 1.90 -13.84
N ARG A 15 -18.91 1.93 -14.27
CA ARG A 15 -18.05 0.74 -14.34
C ARG A 15 -16.84 1.00 -13.46
N TRP A 16 -16.58 0.09 -12.53
CA TRP A 16 -15.48 0.20 -11.57
C TRP A 16 -14.10 0.36 -12.22
N ASN A 17 -13.93 -0.05 -13.48
CA ASN A 17 -12.69 0.08 -14.23
C ASN A 17 -12.60 1.37 -15.08
N SER A 18 -13.63 2.22 -15.08
CA SER A 18 -13.70 3.41 -15.93
C SER A 18 -14.17 4.65 -15.17
N GLN A 19 -15.41 4.69 -14.70
CA GLN A 19 -15.97 5.85 -14.00
C GLN A 19 -17.18 5.50 -13.15
N LEU A 20 -17.48 6.36 -12.18
CA LEU A 20 -18.70 6.36 -11.38
C LEU A 20 -19.37 7.73 -11.48
N VAL A 21 -20.68 7.73 -11.74
CA VAL A 21 -21.52 8.92 -11.91
C VAL A 21 -22.69 8.81 -10.95
N ALA A 22 -23.12 9.95 -10.40
CA ALA A 22 -24.32 10.05 -9.58
C ALA A 22 -25.38 10.94 -10.22
N LYS A 23 -26.64 10.68 -9.88
CA LYS A 23 -27.79 11.54 -10.15
C LYS A 23 -28.63 11.67 -8.89
N LYS A 24 -29.05 12.89 -8.55
CA LYS A 24 -30.02 13.10 -7.48
C LYS A 24 -31.40 12.61 -7.92
N VAL A 25 -32.11 11.88 -7.07
CA VAL A 25 -33.48 11.45 -7.38
C VAL A 25 -34.36 12.69 -7.62
N GLY A 26 -35.13 12.67 -8.71
CA GLY A 26 -35.94 13.80 -9.17
C GLY A 26 -35.23 14.82 -10.07
N ALA A 27 -33.91 14.71 -10.28
CA ALA A 27 -33.17 15.54 -11.23
C ALA A 27 -33.15 14.90 -12.64
N GLY A 28 -33.50 15.68 -13.68
CA GLY A 28 -33.44 15.25 -15.08
C GLY A 28 -34.49 14.18 -15.48
N LYS A 29 -34.48 13.78 -16.76
CA LYS A 29 -35.36 12.71 -17.30
C LYS A 29 -34.53 11.49 -17.71
N GLY A 30 -34.98 10.28 -17.38
CA GLY A 30 -34.35 9.01 -17.78
C GLY A 30 -33.56 8.30 -16.66
N GLN A 31 -33.26 7.03 -16.91
CA GLN A 31 -32.42 6.18 -16.05
C GLN A 31 -30.95 6.53 -16.22
N LEU A 32 -30.18 6.44 -15.13
CA LEU A 32 -28.73 6.69 -15.15
C LEU A 32 -28.01 5.52 -15.84
N HIS A 33 -27.40 5.77 -17.00
CA HIS A 33 -26.65 4.75 -17.74
C HIS A 33 -25.14 4.77 -17.38
N PRO A 34 -24.48 3.61 -17.17
CA PRO A 34 -23.08 3.53 -16.75
C PRO A 34 -22.07 4.24 -17.67
N ASP A 35 -22.34 4.26 -18.98
CA ASP A 35 -21.43 4.76 -20.02
C ASP A 35 -21.76 6.19 -20.47
N MET A 36 -22.48 6.95 -19.65
CA MET A 36 -22.82 8.33 -20.01
C MET A 36 -21.59 9.23 -20.11
N SER A 37 -21.61 10.10 -21.12
CA SER A 37 -20.61 11.15 -21.28
C SER A 37 -20.85 12.26 -20.26
N VAL A 38 -20.03 12.29 -19.22
CA VAL A 38 -20.02 13.37 -18.22
C VAL A 38 -18.71 14.14 -18.35
N SER A 39 -18.82 15.47 -18.46
CA SER A 39 -17.66 16.36 -18.45
C SER A 39 -16.82 16.12 -17.18
N GLY A 40 -15.50 16.25 -17.30
CA GLY A 40 -14.62 16.24 -16.13
C GLY A 40 -14.94 17.41 -15.18
N PRO A 41 -14.46 17.38 -13.92
CA PRO A 41 -14.78 18.39 -12.91
C PRO A 41 -14.36 19.83 -13.30
N ASN A 42 -13.42 19.97 -14.23
CA ASN A 42 -12.91 21.26 -14.72
C ASN A 42 -13.53 21.71 -16.06
N SER A 43 -14.56 21.02 -16.54
CA SER A 43 -15.22 21.34 -17.81
C SER A 43 -16.71 21.56 -17.54
N PRO A 44 -17.34 22.64 -18.08
CA PRO A 44 -18.76 22.87 -17.89
C PRO A 44 -19.54 21.61 -18.28
N SER A 45 -20.38 21.13 -17.36
CA SER A 45 -21.12 19.88 -17.53
C SER A 45 -22.03 19.99 -18.75
N VAL A 46 -21.93 19.04 -19.69
CA VAL A 46 -22.87 18.92 -20.82
C VAL A 46 -24.30 18.58 -20.33
N SER A 47 -24.42 18.11 -19.08
CA SER A 47 -25.70 17.76 -18.44
C SER A 47 -25.64 18.10 -16.95
N PRO A 48 -26.31 19.19 -16.49
CA PRO A 48 -26.23 19.67 -15.12
C PRO A 48 -26.86 18.72 -14.08
N GLU A 49 -27.63 17.72 -14.51
CA GLU A 49 -28.26 16.73 -13.63
C GLU A 49 -27.31 15.59 -13.19
N TYR A 50 -26.14 15.43 -13.82
CA TYR A 50 -25.21 14.33 -13.56
C TYR A 50 -23.91 14.81 -12.91
N ILE A 51 -23.47 14.07 -11.90
CA ILE A 51 -22.29 14.39 -11.10
C ILE A 51 -21.24 13.30 -11.32
N LEU A 52 -20.08 13.64 -11.87
CA LEU A 52 -18.95 12.71 -11.93
C LEU A 52 -18.36 12.53 -10.53
N LEU A 53 -18.40 11.31 -9.98
CA LEU A 53 -17.86 11.01 -8.65
C LEU A 53 -16.40 10.58 -8.71
N TRP A 54 -16.06 9.72 -9.68
CA TRP A 54 -14.74 9.14 -9.82
C TRP A 54 -14.50 8.75 -11.28
N ARG A 55 -13.24 8.84 -11.71
CA ARG A 55 -12.77 8.35 -13.01
C ARG A 55 -11.41 7.69 -12.82
N ASN A 56 -11.21 6.57 -13.51
CA ASN A 56 -9.96 5.85 -13.48
C ASN A 56 -8.83 6.71 -14.06
N SER A 57 -7.62 6.56 -13.51
CA SER A 57 -6.43 7.22 -14.05
C SER A 57 -6.02 6.60 -15.39
N GLU A 58 -5.53 7.43 -16.29
CA GLU A 58 -4.94 6.95 -17.53
C GLU A 58 -3.66 6.15 -17.23
N LYS A 59 -3.54 4.98 -17.86
CA LYS A 59 -2.36 4.13 -17.71
C LYS A 59 -1.25 4.65 -18.62
N PRO A 60 -0.01 4.80 -18.13
CA PRO A 60 1.12 5.17 -18.99
C PRO A 60 1.32 4.10 -20.07
N PRO A 61 1.47 4.47 -21.35
CA PRO A 61 1.79 3.53 -22.40
C PRO A 61 3.08 2.76 -22.07
N GLY A 62 3.08 1.44 -22.24
CA GLY A 62 4.26 0.62 -21.99
C GLY A 62 4.60 0.39 -20.51
N SER A 63 3.68 0.67 -19.59
CA SER A 63 3.88 0.38 -18.16
C SER A 63 4.19 -1.12 -17.95
N PRO A 64 5.36 -1.47 -17.37
CA PRO A 64 5.69 -2.86 -17.10
C PRO A 64 4.64 -3.47 -16.18
N PHE A 65 4.28 -4.73 -16.42
CA PHE A 65 3.29 -5.49 -15.64
C PHE A 65 1.89 -4.83 -15.56
N ASN A 66 1.53 -3.95 -16.49
CA ASN A 66 0.25 -3.22 -16.53
C ASN A 66 -0.03 -2.38 -15.26
N LEU A 67 1.03 -1.92 -14.58
CA LEU A 67 0.92 -1.12 -13.37
C LEU A 67 0.27 0.24 -13.62
N THR A 68 -0.53 0.70 -12.65
CA THR A 68 -1.05 2.06 -12.63
C THR A 68 0.04 3.07 -12.26
N PRO A 69 -0.11 4.37 -12.58
CA PRO A 69 0.83 5.40 -12.15
C PRO A 69 1.12 5.35 -10.65
N PHE A 70 0.08 5.15 -9.84
CA PHE A 70 0.22 5.05 -8.39
C PHE A 70 1.00 3.79 -7.98
N ALA A 71 0.70 2.63 -8.58
CA ALA A 71 1.36 1.37 -8.23
C ALA A 71 2.88 1.40 -8.52
N ILE A 72 3.30 2.09 -9.58
CA ILE A 72 4.72 2.30 -9.90
C ILE A 72 5.46 2.98 -8.73
N THR A 73 4.83 3.93 -8.06
CA THR A 73 5.45 4.68 -6.94
C THR A 73 5.58 3.88 -5.65
N LEU A 74 4.84 2.78 -5.49
CA LEU A 74 4.74 2.09 -4.20
C LEU A 74 6.07 1.47 -3.77
N ASN A 75 6.83 0.89 -4.70
CA ASN A 75 8.09 0.20 -4.39
C ASN A 75 9.35 1.02 -4.76
N ASP A 76 9.19 2.27 -5.17
CA ASP A 76 10.34 3.18 -5.30
C ASP A 76 10.99 3.41 -3.94
N CYS A 77 12.32 3.38 -3.90
CA CYS A 77 13.10 3.46 -2.66
C CYS A 77 14.38 4.29 -2.86
N PRO A 78 14.26 5.62 -2.88
CA PRO A 78 15.40 6.51 -2.97
C PRO A 78 16.42 6.27 -1.86
N GLN A 79 17.69 6.10 -2.25
CA GLN A 79 18.79 5.75 -1.34
C GLN A 79 19.06 6.82 -0.28
N ASP A 80 18.90 8.10 -0.62
CA ASP A 80 19.30 9.21 0.25
C ASP A 80 18.13 9.77 1.08
N THR A 81 16.91 9.75 0.55
CA THR A 81 15.76 10.45 1.15
C THR A 81 14.76 9.54 1.84
N LEU A 82 14.73 8.24 1.51
CA LEU A 82 13.76 7.30 2.06
C LEU A 82 14.41 6.10 2.75
N ARG A 83 15.28 5.37 2.04
CA ARG A 83 15.84 4.09 2.50
C ARG A 83 16.46 4.13 3.91
N PRO A 84 17.22 5.18 4.32
CA PRO A 84 17.85 5.23 5.64
C PRO A 84 16.83 5.33 6.79
N PHE A 85 15.59 5.71 6.49
CA PHE A 85 14.53 5.98 7.47
C PHE A 85 13.42 4.92 7.43
N LEU A 86 13.63 3.82 6.70
CA LEU A 86 12.70 2.70 6.66
C LEU A 86 12.91 1.75 7.84
N CYS A 87 11.81 1.16 8.29
CA CYS A 87 11.85 -0.01 9.17
C CYS A 87 12.51 -1.16 8.39
N PRO A 88 13.38 -1.99 9.01
CA PRO A 88 14.05 -3.08 8.31
C PRO A 88 13.08 -4.14 7.75
N THR A 89 11.81 -4.08 8.14
CA THR A 89 10.71 -4.94 7.62
C THR A 89 9.91 -4.29 6.48
N ASP A 90 10.25 -3.09 6.02
CA ASP A 90 9.57 -2.42 4.91
C ASP A 90 9.80 -3.20 3.61
N CYS A 91 8.73 -3.45 2.84
CA CYS A 91 8.81 -4.29 1.64
C CYS A 91 9.74 -3.74 0.55
N ARG A 92 10.06 -2.43 0.56
CA ARG A 92 11.02 -1.85 -0.38
C ARG A 92 12.44 -2.38 -0.24
N LEU A 93 12.74 -2.96 0.92
CA LEU A 93 14.03 -3.58 1.27
C LEU A 93 14.07 -5.08 0.93
N ARG A 94 12.96 -5.63 0.39
CA ARG A 94 12.86 -7.05 0.08
C ARG A 94 13.70 -7.39 -1.18
N PRO A 95 14.77 -8.19 -1.06
CA PRO A 95 15.79 -8.30 -2.10
C PRO A 95 15.32 -9.12 -3.33
N ASP A 96 14.49 -10.15 -3.15
CA ASP A 96 13.89 -10.92 -4.25
C ASP A 96 12.96 -10.05 -5.12
N GLN A 97 12.11 -9.25 -4.48
CA GLN A 97 11.24 -8.31 -5.19
C GLN A 97 12.05 -7.24 -5.95
N ARG A 98 13.14 -6.73 -5.35
CA ARG A 98 14.00 -5.77 -6.02
C ARG A 98 14.72 -6.36 -7.23
N ALA A 99 15.28 -7.57 -7.10
CA ALA A 99 15.91 -8.27 -8.20
C ALA A 99 14.94 -8.50 -9.37
N PHE A 100 13.67 -8.81 -9.06
CA PHE A 100 12.62 -8.97 -10.07
C PHE A 100 12.33 -7.67 -10.83
N GLU A 101 12.21 -6.55 -10.12
CA GLU A 101 12.01 -5.22 -10.74
C GLU A 101 13.17 -4.78 -11.62
N LEU A 102 14.40 -5.20 -11.30
CA LEU A 102 15.60 -4.98 -12.10
C LEU A 102 15.74 -5.97 -13.28
N GLY A 103 14.74 -6.84 -13.51
CA GLY A 103 14.74 -7.83 -14.58
C GLY A 103 15.70 -9.01 -14.35
N LYS A 104 16.19 -9.21 -13.13
CA LYS A 104 17.10 -10.31 -12.75
C LYS A 104 16.29 -11.51 -12.25
N TYR A 105 15.53 -12.14 -13.14
CA TYR A 105 14.53 -13.16 -12.76
C TYR A 105 15.11 -14.41 -12.08
N GLU A 106 16.23 -14.94 -12.58
CA GLU A 106 16.91 -16.10 -11.95
C GLU A 106 17.36 -15.77 -10.52
N LEU A 107 18.05 -14.63 -10.35
CA LEU A 107 18.46 -14.13 -9.04
C LEU A 107 17.25 -13.92 -8.11
N ALA A 108 16.16 -13.35 -8.62
CA ALA A 108 14.94 -13.15 -7.85
C ALA A 108 14.35 -14.47 -7.34
N ASN A 109 14.37 -15.53 -8.16
CA ASN A 109 13.88 -16.85 -7.77
C ASN A 109 14.74 -17.49 -6.68
N ASP A 110 16.07 -17.38 -6.79
CA ASP A 110 17.01 -17.87 -5.79
C ASP A 110 16.84 -17.15 -4.45
N LEU A 111 16.74 -15.82 -4.48
CA LEU A 111 16.51 -15.00 -3.29
C LEU A 111 15.16 -15.28 -2.66
N LYS A 112 14.11 -15.50 -3.46
CA LYS A 112 12.79 -15.89 -2.96
C LYS A 112 12.86 -17.21 -2.19
N THR A 113 13.56 -18.20 -2.73
CA THR A 113 13.75 -19.51 -2.09
C THR A 113 14.43 -19.35 -0.73
N GLN A 114 15.55 -18.62 -0.68
CA GLN A 114 16.27 -18.34 0.57
C GLN A 114 15.40 -17.60 1.59
N GLN A 115 14.61 -16.63 1.13
CA GLN A 115 13.70 -15.86 1.98
C GLN A 115 12.60 -16.72 2.59
N GLU A 116 11.99 -17.60 1.80
CA GLU A 116 10.96 -18.54 2.27
C GLU A 116 11.54 -19.59 3.23
N GLU A 117 12.76 -20.05 3.00
CA GLU A 117 13.48 -20.95 3.89
C GLU A 117 13.81 -20.29 5.24
N LYS A 118 14.29 -19.05 5.26
CA LYS A 118 14.49 -18.24 6.49
C LYS A 118 13.18 -18.10 7.27
N GLN A 119 12.05 -17.85 6.59
CA GLN A 119 10.75 -17.73 7.25
C GLN A 119 10.25 -19.07 7.82
N ARG A 120 10.43 -20.17 7.07
CA ARG A 120 10.04 -21.53 7.51
C ARG A 120 10.85 -22.00 8.71
N SER A 121 12.17 -21.90 8.58
CA SER A 121 13.11 -21.40 9.58
C SER A 121 12.57 -21.02 10.95
N ILE A 122 12.26 -19.72 11.02
CA ILE A 122 11.77 -18.98 12.17
C ILE A 122 10.44 -19.56 12.67
N ARG A 123 9.52 -19.90 11.77
CA ARG A 123 8.22 -20.49 12.16
C ARG A 123 8.41 -21.79 12.94
N LYS A 124 9.24 -22.71 12.43
CA LYS A 124 9.55 -23.97 13.12
C LYS A 124 10.20 -23.73 14.48
N ALA A 125 11.11 -22.75 14.59
CA ALA A 125 11.72 -22.41 15.87
C ALA A 125 10.69 -21.89 16.90
N ARG A 126 9.69 -21.11 16.47
CA ARG A 126 8.58 -20.65 17.33
C ARG A 126 7.67 -21.79 17.76
N GLU A 127 7.31 -22.69 16.84
CA GLU A 127 6.49 -23.87 17.13
C GLU A 127 7.16 -24.84 18.11
N GLU A 128 8.49 -24.97 18.03
CA GLU A 128 9.31 -25.80 18.94
C GLU A 128 9.64 -25.10 20.27
N GLY A 129 9.16 -23.87 20.49
CA GLY A 129 9.46 -23.10 21.72
C GLY A 129 10.91 -22.62 21.84
N ARG A 130 11.70 -22.66 20.75
CA ARG A 130 13.07 -22.12 20.69
C ARG A 130 13.11 -20.61 20.50
N MET A 131 11.96 -20.00 20.21
CA MET A 131 11.79 -18.57 20.01
C MET A 131 10.40 -18.15 20.52
N GLU A 132 10.28 -16.91 20.98
CA GLU A 132 9.01 -16.35 21.42
C GLU A 132 7.93 -16.40 20.32
N PRO A 133 6.65 -16.64 20.68
CA PRO A 133 5.53 -16.60 19.75
C PRO A 133 5.49 -15.28 18.96
N HIS A 134 5.07 -15.36 17.70
CA HIS A 134 4.96 -14.18 16.85
C HIS A 134 3.91 -13.20 17.39
N ARG A 135 4.30 -11.94 17.54
CA ARG A 135 3.39 -10.82 17.82
C ARG A 135 3.65 -9.69 16.82
N PRO A 136 2.61 -9.13 16.16
CA PRO A 136 2.78 -7.95 15.32
C PRO A 136 3.30 -6.77 16.14
N ARG A 137 4.34 -6.09 15.64
CA ARG A 137 4.98 -4.98 16.37
C ARG A 137 4.13 -3.72 16.40
N TRP A 138 3.45 -3.41 15.29
CA TRP A 138 2.79 -2.11 15.08
C TRP A 138 1.27 -2.15 15.27
N PHE A 139 0.69 -3.33 15.47
CA PHE A 139 -0.75 -3.53 15.59
C PHE A 139 -1.11 -4.49 16.72
N SER A 140 -2.23 -4.25 17.38
CA SER A 140 -2.87 -5.14 18.35
C SER A 140 -4.23 -5.59 17.82
N ALA A 141 -4.62 -6.80 18.17
CA ALA A 141 -5.97 -7.28 17.88
C ALA A 141 -6.95 -6.68 18.90
N GLU A 142 -8.07 -6.16 18.40
CA GLU A 142 -9.15 -5.56 19.18
C GLU A 142 -10.50 -6.06 18.66
N THR A 143 -11.56 -5.83 19.43
CA THR A 143 -12.93 -6.08 18.99
C THR A 143 -13.56 -4.75 18.65
N ASP A 144 -14.06 -4.62 17.42
CA ASP A 144 -14.73 -3.44 16.94
C ASP A 144 -16.05 -3.23 17.72
N GLY A 145 -16.28 -1.98 18.17
CA GLY A 145 -17.40 -1.66 19.04
C GLY A 145 -18.76 -1.71 18.33
N ASP A 146 -18.78 -1.47 17.02
CA ASP A 146 -20.01 -1.38 16.23
C ASP A 146 -20.41 -2.74 15.65
N THR A 147 -19.42 -3.48 15.11
CA THR A 147 -19.64 -4.77 14.43
C THR A 147 -19.43 -5.98 15.33
N GLY A 148 -18.68 -5.84 16.43
CA GLY A 148 -18.27 -6.97 17.28
C GLY A 148 -17.21 -7.88 16.63
N GLU A 149 -16.70 -7.54 15.45
CA GLU A 149 -15.70 -8.32 14.74
C GLU A 149 -14.28 -8.04 15.27
N ARG A 150 -13.36 -8.98 15.01
CA ARG A 150 -11.95 -8.78 15.32
C ARG A 150 -11.32 -7.84 14.31
N VAL A 151 -10.72 -6.75 14.78
CA VAL A 151 -9.96 -5.77 14.00
C VAL A 151 -8.51 -5.69 14.46
N TRP A 152 -7.65 -5.10 13.63
CA TRP A 152 -6.26 -4.81 13.99
C TRP A 152 -6.08 -3.30 14.11
N SER A 153 -5.93 -2.83 15.34
CA SER A 153 -5.73 -1.42 15.65
C SER A 153 -4.24 -1.10 15.75
N PRO A 154 -3.79 0.06 15.25
CA PRO A 154 -2.39 0.42 15.37
C PRO A 154 -2.04 0.75 16.82
N VAL A 155 -0.87 0.29 17.27
CA VAL A 155 -0.40 0.54 18.65
C VAL A 155 -0.09 2.03 18.83
N ARG A 156 -0.50 2.58 19.98
CA ARG A 156 -0.35 4.00 20.34
C ARG A 156 0.43 4.16 21.63
N THR A 157 1.18 5.25 21.73
CA THR A 157 1.81 5.71 22.98
C THR A 157 0.76 6.18 23.98
N GLU A 158 1.16 6.41 25.23
CA GLU A 158 0.30 7.01 26.27
C GLU A 158 -0.28 8.37 25.84
N GLU A 159 0.44 9.11 25.00
CA GLU A 159 0.00 10.39 24.42
C GLU A 159 -0.93 10.22 23.20
N GLY A 160 -1.31 8.99 22.83
CA GLY A 160 -2.19 8.67 21.70
C GLY A 160 -1.52 8.71 20.31
N ARG A 161 -0.20 8.96 20.23
CA ARG A 161 0.55 8.96 18.97
C ARG A 161 0.81 7.54 18.49
N LEU A 162 0.79 7.34 17.18
CA LEU A 162 1.07 6.02 16.58
C LEU A 162 2.54 5.64 16.79
N GLU A 163 2.79 4.49 17.42
CA GLU A 163 4.16 4.09 17.81
C GLU A 163 5.12 3.96 16.61
N TYR A 164 4.62 3.47 15.47
CA TYR A 164 5.43 3.36 14.24
C TYR A 164 6.02 4.72 13.84
N TRP A 165 5.21 5.77 13.87
CA TRP A 165 5.66 7.11 13.46
C TRP A 165 6.56 7.76 14.51
N VAL A 166 6.34 7.49 15.79
CA VAL A 166 7.23 7.94 16.88
C VAL A 166 8.62 7.32 16.72
N GLU A 167 8.68 6.00 16.49
CA GLU A 167 9.96 5.32 16.28
C GLU A 167 10.64 5.76 14.99
N ARG A 168 9.87 5.92 13.90
CA ARG A 168 10.40 6.44 12.64
C ARG A 168 10.99 7.84 12.80
N GLU A 169 10.29 8.72 13.53
CA GLU A 169 10.76 10.07 13.80
C GLU A 169 12.06 10.06 14.61
N ARG A 170 12.19 9.17 15.59
CA ARG A 170 13.44 8.96 16.32
C ARG A 170 14.58 8.58 15.38
N VAL A 171 14.38 7.55 14.54
CA VAL A 171 15.38 7.10 13.56
C VAL A 171 15.78 8.23 12.60
N TRP A 172 14.81 9.05 12.18
CA TRP A 172 15.07 10.21 11.34
C TRP A 172 15.91 11.29 12.04
N ARG A 173 15.55 11.67 13.27
CA ARG A 173 16.30 12.66 14.08
C ARG A 173 17.73 12.20 14.37
N GLU A 174 17.95 10.90 14.45
CA GLU A 174 19.27 10.30 14.68
C GLU A 174 20.09 10.09 13.38
N GLY A 175 19.60 10.56 12.23
CA GLY A 175 20.32 10.54 10.96
C GLY A 175 20.16 9.26 10.11
N GLY A 176 19.17 8.41 10.43
CA GLY A 176 18.89 7.18 9.68
C GLY A 176 19.83 6.01 10.01
N GLY A 177 19.52 4.83 9.46
CA GLY A 177 20.32 3.61 9.63
C GLY A 177 20.38 3.08 11.07
N LYS A 178 19.45 3.52 11.93
CA LYS A 178 19.41 3.12 13.34
C LYS A 178 18.61 1.84 13.53
N ARG A 179 18.96 1.09 14.57
CA ARG A 179 18.18 -0.09 14.99
C ARG A 179 16.78 0.34 15.41
N TRP A 180 15.76 -0.34 14.90
CA TRP A 180 14.38 -0.14 15.29
C TRP A 180 14.04 -0.99 16.52
N ALA A 181 13.32 -0.42 17.48
CA ALA A 181 12.96 -1.07 18.73
C ALA A 181 11.87 -2.13 18.54
N GLY A 182 12.14 -3.36 19.00
CA GLY A 182 11.18 -4.47 18.96
C GLY A 182 10.87 -4.98 17.55
N VAL A 183 11.75 -4.74 16.59
CA VAL A 183 11.59 -5.20 15.20
C VAL A 183 12.53 -6.37 14.94
N ASP A 184 11.96 -7.49 14.50
CA ASP A 184 12.70 -8.68 14.08
C ASP A 184 13.39 -8.43 12.72
N ASP A 185 14.56 -9.02 12.54
CA ASP A 185 15.17 -9.12 11.21
C ASP A 185 14.53 -10.28 10.42
N ILE A 186 13.70 -9.93 9.45
CA ILE A 186 12.90 -10.89 8.68
C ILE A 186 13.45 -11.15 7.28
N PHE A 187 14.32 -10.29 6.74
CA PHE A 187 14.81 -10.42 5.37
C PHE A 187 16.15 -11.12 5.32
N ILE A 188 16.42 -11.87 4.26
CA ILE A 188 17.78 -12.31 3.95
C ILE A 188 18.69 -11.10 3.66
N GLU A 189 20.00 -11.27 3.76
CA GLU A 189 20.94 -10.21 3.42
C GLU A 189 20.80 -9.83 1.95
N GLU A 190 20.81 -8.53 1.67
CA GLU A 190 20.73 -8.02 0.30
C GLU A 190 22.07 -8.31 -0.42
N PRO A 191 22.04 -9.03 -1.57
CA PRO A 191 23.26 -9.35 -2.30
C PRO A 191 23.97 -8.11 -2.85
N GLU A 192 25.29 -8.15 -2.93
CA GLU A 192 26.11 -7.06 -3.48
C GLU A 192 25.71 -6.68 -4.91
N VAL A 193 25.36 -7.65 -5.76
CA VAL A 193 24.87 -7.39 -7.12
C VAL A 193 23.62 -6.50 -7.14
N VAL A 194 22.74 -6.60 -6.15
CA VAL A 194 21.55 -5.73 -6.05
C VAL A 194 21.96 -4.33 -5.59
N LYS A 195 22.88 -4.23 -4.62
CA LYS A 195 23.41 -2.95 -4.13
C LYS A 195 24.13 -2.16 -5.23
N GLU A 196 24.96 -2.83 -6.01
CA GLU A 196 25.70 -2.22 -7.12
C GLU A 196 24.78 -1.65 -8.20
N LEU A 197 23.72 -2.40 -8.55
CA LEU A 197 22.73 -1.95 -9.54
C LEU A 197 21.97 -0.71 -9.05
N LEU A 198 21.64 -0.64 -7.77
CA LEU A 198 20.98 0.52 -7.16
C LEU A 198 21.91 1.75 -7.02
N GLY A 199 23.20 1.53 -6.74
CA GLY A 199 24.19 2.60 -6.70
C GLY A 199 24.50 3.18 -8.08
N SER A 200 24.49 2.34 -9.12
CA SER A 200 24.79 2.75 -10.50
C SER A 200 23.68 3.57 -11.17
N THR A 201 22.44 3.49 -10.68
CA THR A 201 21.30 4.24 -11.23
C THR A 201 21.22 5.71 -10.80
N ASN A 202 21.99 6.13 -9.78
CA ASN A 202 22.00 7.51 -9.28
C ASN A 202 23.07 8.40 -9.92
N THR A 203 23.85 7.89 -10.88
CA THR A 203 24.98 8.61 -11.51
C THR A 203 24.70 9.10 -12.94
N LYS A 204 23.43 9.29 -13.32
CA LYS A 204 23.06 9.85 -14.64
C LYS A 204 22.12 11.03 -14.51
#